data_AF-A0A6C0BBD2-F1
#
_entry.id   AF-A0A6C0BBD2-F1
#
_cell.length_a   1.000
_cell.length_b   1.000
_cell.length_c   1.000
_cell.angle_alpha   90.00
_cell.angle_beta   90.00
_cell.angle_gamma   90.00
#
_symmetry.space_group_name_H-M   'P 1'
#
loop_
_entity.id
_entity.type
_entity.pdbx_description
1 polymer ?
#
loop_
_entity_poly.entity_id
_entity_poly.type
_entity_poly.pdbx_seq_one_letter_code
_entity_poly.pdbx_strand_id
1 'polypeptide(L)'
;MLITILIIFFIILLFYQSYLCIFQEKIKEGLESEYKPYDTNDPNNALILAQQNAGNIEYLKQKISSLETIEKEVNDMSLNLISVNDQIQGLIQQQQQAATQLVGSTPLTVTGTS
;
A
#
# COMPACT_ATOMS: atom_id res chain seq x y z
N MET A 1 20.36 1.38 -61.01
CA MET A 1 19.48 2.40 -60.40
C MET A 1 18.43 1.78 -59.47
N LEU A 2 17.69 0.74 -59.88
CA LEU A 2 16.71 0.06 -59.02
C LEU A 2 17.29 -0.46 -57.68
N ILE A 3 18.44 -1.13 -57.74
CA ILE A 3 19.12 -1.68 -56.55
C ILE A 3 19.50 -0.56 -55.56
N THR A 4 20.04 0.55 -56.07
CA THR A 4 20.41 1.71 -55.24
C THR A 4 19.18 2.33 -54.55
N ILE A 5 18.06 2.45 -55.27
CA ILE A 5 16.80 2.95 -54.72
C ILE A 5 16.27 2.02 -53.61
N LEU A 6 16.34 0.70 -53.83
CA LEU A 6 15.89 -0.30 -52.86
C LEU A 6 16.72 -0.24 -51.57
N ILE A 7 18.05 -0.10 -51.70
CA ILE A 7 18.96 0.03 -50.55
C ILE A 7 18.63 1.28 -49.73
N ILE A 8 18.44 2.43 -50.39
CA ILE A 8 18.07 3.68 -49.71
C ILE A 8 16.72 3.54 -49.01
N PHE A 9 15.74 2.91 -49.65
CA PHE A 9 14.43 2.66 -49.06
C PHE A 9 14.52 1.79 -47.78
N PHE A 10 15.29 0.70 -47.80
CA PHE A 10 15.51 -0.12 -46.61
C PHE A 10 16.24 0.63 -45.50
N ILE A 11 17.23 1.46 -45.84
CA ILE A 11 17.93 2.29 -44.85
C ILE A 11 16.96 3.26 -44.17
N ILE A 12 16.07 3.91 -44.93
CA ILE A 12 15.03 4.80 -44.38
C ILE A 12 14.08 4.02 -43.45
N LEU A 13 13.65 2.82 -43.84
CA LEU A 13 12.80 1.98 -42.99
C LEU A 13 13.50 1.61 -41.67
N LEU A 14 14.80 1.26 -41.70
CA LEU A 14 15.55 0.93 -40.49
C LEU A 14 15.71 2.15 -39.56
N PHE A 15 15.95 3.33 -40.11
CA PHE A 15 16.00 4.57 -39.33
C PHE A 15 14.63 4.93 -38.74
N TYR A 16 13.55 4.75 -39.50
CA TYR A 16 12.20 4.98 -39.01
C TYR A 16 11.85 4.07 -37.82
N GLN A 17 12.16 2.78 -37.91
CA GLN A 17 11.94 1.83 -36.81
C GLN A 17 12.81 2.15 -35.58
N SER A 18 14.06 2.58 -35.80
CA SER A 18 14.96 3.02 -34.72
C SER A 18 14.45 4.28 -34.04
N TYR A 19 13.94 5.25 -34.82
CA TYR A 19 13.32 6.46 -34.31
C TYR A 19 12.06 6.15 -33.48
N LEU A 20 11.19 5.27 -33.98
CA LEU A 20 10.00 4.81 -33.25
C LEU A 20 10.37 4.17 -31.90
N CYS A 21 11.36 3.28 -31.89
CA CYS A 21 11.78 2.59 -30.68
C CYS A 21 12.36 3.55 -29.62
N ILE A 22 13.13 4.56 -30.03
CA ILE A 22 13.83 5.45 -29.11
C ILE A 22 12.93 6.59 -28.62
N PHE A 23 12.10 7.15 -29.50
CA PHE A 23 11.32 8.37 -29.20
C PHE A 23 9.83 8.10 -28.94
N GLN A 24 9.33 6.91 -29.26
CA GLN A 24 7.94 6.52 -29.07
C GLN A 24 7.78 5.50 -27.94
N GLU A 25 8.62 5.58 -26.90
CA GLU A 25 8.23 5.07 -25.58
C GLU A 25 7.12 5.98 -25.01
N LYS A 26 5.91 5.78 -25.49
CA LYS A 26 4.71 6.12 -24.75
C LYS A 26 4.12 4.80 -24.31
N ILE A 27 4.31 4.52 -23.03
CA ILE A 27 3.38 3.79 -22.16
C ILE A 27 2.46 2.85 -22.96
N LYS A 28 2.77 1.55 -22.96
CA LYS A 28 1.84 0.55 -23.51
C LYS A 28 0.53 0.67 -22.76
N GLU A 29 -0.51 1.08 -23.48
CA GLU A 29 -1.84 1.28 -22.93
C GLU A 29 -2.32 -0.01 -22.25
N GLY A 30 -2.52 0.05 -20.94
CA GLY A 30 -2.93 -1.10 -20.12
C GLY A 30 -1.85 -1.66 -19.19
N LEU A 31 -0.58 -1.27 -19.35
CA LEU A 31 0.51 -1.60 -18.40
C LEU A 31 0.92 -0.35 -17.61
N GLU A 32 -0.05 0.33 -17.03
CA GLU A 32 0.18 1.50 -16.17
C GLU A 32 -0.09 1.11 -14.72
N SER A 33 0.60 1.75 -13.77
CA SER A 33 0.44 1.50 -12.33
C SER A 33 -0.88 2.04 -11.77
N GLU A 34 -1.89 2.21 -12.61
CA GLU A 34 -3.20 2.74 -12.30
C GLU A 34 -4.27 1.82 -12.89
N TYR A 35 -5.37 1.64 -12.18
CA TYR A 35 -6.49 0.85 -12.67
C TYR A 35 -7.10 1.49 -13.92
N LYS A 36 -7.28 0.70 -14.98
CA LYS A 36 -7.96 1.13 -16.22
C LYS A 36 -9.20 0.30 -16.52
N PRO A 37 -10.31 0.93 -16.96
CA PRO A 37 -11.47 0.20 -17.43
C PRO A 37 -11.15 -0.57 -18.71
N TYR A 38 -11.69 -1.78 -18.84
CA TYR A 38 -11.52 -2.61 -20.02
C TYR A 38 -12.29 -2.04 -21.22
N ASP A 39 -11.61 -1.88 -22.36
CA ASP A 39 -12.30 -1.53 -23.60
C ASP A 39 -12.82 -2.79 -24.29
N THR A 40 -14.11 -3.04 -24.15
CA THR A 40 -14.80 -4.24 -24.69
C THR A 40 -15.50 -3.97 -26.02
N ASN A 41 -15.39 -2.76 -26.55
CA ASN A 41 -16.16 -2.35 -27.73
C ASN A 41 -15.49 -2.74 -29.05
N ASP A 42 -14.20 -3.11 -29.04
CA ASP A 42 -13.48 -3.60 -30.21
C ASP A 42 -13.13 -5.10 -30.05
N PRO A 43 -13.73 -5.99 -30.86
CA PRO A 43 -13.46 -7.42 -30.81
C PRO A 43 -12.02 -7.81 -31.21
N ASN A 44 -11.22 -6.90 -31.79
CA ASN A 44 -9.82 -7.15 -32.15
C ASN A 44 -8.82 -6.68 -31.07
N ASN A 45 -9.29 -6.18 -29.93
CA ASN A 45 -8.44 -5.65 -28.86
C ASN A 45 -7.96 -6.70 -27.82
N ALA A 46 -7.97 -7.99 -28.15
CA ALA A 46 -7.58 -9.06 -27.21
C ALA A 46 -6.19 -8.85 -26.57
N LEU A 47 -5.23 -8.32 -27.33
CA LEU A 47 -3.89 -8.03 -26.81
C LEU A 47 -3.87 -6.83 -25.86
N ILE A 48 -4.67 -5.79 -26.12
CA ILE A 48 -4.83 -4.62 -25.24
C ILE A 48 -5.57 -5.03 -23.97
N LEU A 49 -6.62 -5.83 -24.08
CA LEU A 49 -7.36 -6.39 -22.94
C LEU A 49 -6.46 -7.25 -22.04
N ALA A 50 -5.59 -8.07 -22.62
CA ALA A 50 -4.62 -8.85 -21.86
C ALA A 50 -3.60 -7.97 -21.12
N GLN A 51 -3.14 -6.89 -21.75
CA GLN A 51 -2.25 -5.91 -21.12
C GLN A 51 -2.96 -5.18 -19.97
N GLN A 52 -4.17 -4.66 -20.20
CA GLN A 52 -5.02 -4.05 -19.17
C GLN A 52 -5.30 -4.99 -18.00
N ASN A 53 -5.52 -6.28 -18.27
CA ASN A 53 -5.75 -7.26 -17.22
C ASN A 53 -4.49 -7.45 -16.35
N ALA A 54 -3.32 -7.58 -16.98
CA ALA A 54 -2.06 -7.68 -16.25
C ALA A 54 -1.77 -6.43 -15.41
N GLY A 55 -1.97 -5.23 -15.96
CA GLY A 55 -1.81 -3.97 -15.22
C GLY A 55 -2.78 -3.84 -14.04
N ASN A 56 -4.06 -4.16 -14.25
CA ASN A 56 -5.08 -4.12 -13.21
C ASN A 56 -4.80 -5.14 -12.08
N ILE A 57 -4.32 -6.35 -12.41
CA ILE A 57 -3.91 -7.35 -11.41
C ILE A 57 -2.75 -6.82 -10.55
N GLU A 58 -1.73 -6.24 -11.18
CA GLU A 58 -0.58 -5.69 -10.46
C GLU A 58 -0.99 -4.52 -9.55
N TYR A 59 -1.85 -3.62 -10.02
CA TYR A 59 -2.42 -2.54 -9.21
C TYR A 59 -3.16 -3.08 -7.98
N LEU A 60 -4.05 -4.06 -8.18
CA LEU A 60 -4.82 -4.67 -7.09
C LEU A 60 -3.92 -5.39 -6.10
N LYS A 61 -2.88 -6.09 -6.56
CA LYS A 61 -1.89 -6.74 -5.71
C LYS A 61 -1.17 -5.74 -4.79
N GLN A 62 -0.78 -4.58 -5.32
CA GLN A 62 -0.17 -3.52 -4.52
C GLN A 62 -1.13 -3.00 -3.44
N LYS A 63 -2.42 -2.82 -3.77
CA LYS A 63 -3.44 -2.43 -2.79
C LYS A 63 -3.65 -3.50 -1.72
N ILE A 64 -3.72 -4.77 -2.08
CA ILE A 64 -3.83 -5.88 -1.12
C ILE A 64 -2.63 -5.92 -0.18
N SER A 65 -1.41 -5.79 -0.70
CA SER A 65 -0.20 -5.76 0.13
C SER A 65 -0.20 -4.59 1.14
N SER A 66 -0.76 -3.44 0.75
CA SER A 66 -0.94 -2.32 1.70
C SER A 66 -1.96 -2.63 2.81
N LEU A 67 -2.99 -3.46 2.53
CA LEU A 67 -3.95 -3.90 3.55
C LEU A 67 -3.32 -4.88 4.54
N GLU A 68 -2.45 -5.78 4.10
CA GLU A 68 -1.70 -6.68 5.00
C GLU A 68 -0.82 -5.90 6.00
N THR A 69 -0.26 -4.77 5.55
CA THR A 69 0.52 -3.88 6.41
C THR A 69 -0.37 -3.20 7.46
N ILE A 70 -1.57 -2.76 7.06
CA ILE A 70 -2.56 -2.18 7.99
C ILE A 70 -3.02 -3.21 9.02
N GLU A 71 -3.29 -4.45 8.60
CA GLU A 71 -3.68 -5.53 9.51
C GLU A 71 -2.60 -5.76 10.59
N LYS A 72 -1.33 -5.77 10.19
CA LYS A 72 -0.21 -5.88 11.11
C LYS A 72 -0.15 -4.70 12.09
N GLU A 73 -0.27 -3.47 11.61
CA GLU A 73 -0.27 -2.28 12.47
C GLU A 73 -1.42 -2.30 13.48
N VAL A 74 -2.61 -2.72 13.07
CA VAL A 74 -3.77 -2.86 13.97
C VAL A 74 -3.55 -3.93 15.04
N ASN A 75 -2.95 -5.06 14.66
CA ASN A 75 -2.61 -6.12 15.61
C ASN A 75 -1.55 -5.64 16.62
N ASP A 76 -0.49 -4.99 16.15
CA ASP A 76 0.57 -4.43 17.01
C ASP A 76 0.01 -3.37 17.96
N MET A 77 -0.90 -2.50 17.50
CA MET A 77 -1.62 -1.55 18.37
C MET A 77 -2.46 -2.26 19.43
N SER A 78 -3.15 -3.34 19.07
CA SER A 78 -3.97 -4.11 20.01
C SER A 78 -3.12 -4.74 21.11
N LEU A 79 -1.96 -5.30 20.76
CA LEU A 79 -0.99 -5.83 21.73
C LEU A 79 -0.42 -4.74 22.64
N ASN A 80 -0.10 -3.57 22.08
CA ASN A 80 0.38 -2.43 22.85
C ASN A 80 -0.68 -1.91 23.83
N LEU A 81 -1.96 -1.88 23.44
CA LEU A 81 -3.06 -1.49 24.34
C LEU A 81 -3.21 -2.45 25.53
N ILE A 82 -3.05 -3.76 25.30
CA ILE A 82 -3.06 -4.76 26.39
C ILE A 82 -1.92 -4.47 27.37
N SER A 83 -0.71 -4.22 26.85
CA SER A 83 0.46 -3.89 27.69
C SER A 83 0.27 -2.60 28.49
N VAL A 84 -0.28 -1.55 27.87
CA VAL A 84 -0.60 -0.29 28.54
C VAL A 84 -1.65 -0.51 29.64
N ASN A 85 -2.66 -1.33 29.39
CA ASN A 85 -3.65 -1.68 30.40
C ASN A 85 -3.01 -2.40 31.61
N ASP A 86 -2.10 -3.36 31.37
CA ASP A 86 -1.38 -4.05 32.44
C ASP A 86 -0.49 -3.11 33.25
N GLN A 87 0.18 -2.16 32.59
CA GLN A 87 0.96 -1.12 33.24
C GLN A 87 0.09 -0.20 34.10
N ILE A 88 -1.08 0.22 33.62
CA ILE A 88 -2.04 1.01 34.40
C ILE A 88 -2.50 0.25 35.63
N GLN A 89 -2.82 -1.04 35.50
CA GLN A 89 -3.22 -1.87 36.63
C GLN A 89 -2.09 -2.01 37.66
N GLY A 90 -0.84 -2.17 37.19
CA GLY A 90 0.34 -2.15 38.05
C GLY A 90 0.51 -0.81 38.79
N LEU A 91 0.32 0.31 38.10
CA LEU A 91 0.37 1.65 38.72
C LEU A 91 -0.73 1.85 39.76
N ILE A 92 -1.96 1.40 39.49
CA ILE A 92 -3.08 1.47 40.44
C ILE A 92 -2.77 0.64 41.69
N GLN A 93 -2.23 -0.58 41.52
CA GLN A 93 -1.83 -1.41 42.66
C GLN A 93 -0.71 -0.76 43.47
N GLN A 94 0.31 -0.20 42.81
CA GLN A 94 1.38 0.55 43.50
C GLN A 94 0.83 1.77 44.25
N GLN A 95 -0.11 2.50 43.66
CA GLN A 95 -0.74 3.65 44.31
C GLN A 95 -1.58 3.23 45.52
N GLN A 96 -2.33 2.13 45.42
CA GLN A 96 -3.06 1.57 46.57
C GLN A 96 -2.12 1.12 47.69
N GLN A 97 -1.02 0.44 47.35
CA GLN A 97 -0.02 0.02 48.32
C GLN A 97 0.65 1.23 48.99
N ALA A 98 1.03 2.26 48.22
CA ALA A 98 1.60 3.49 48.74
C ALA A 98 0.60 4.25 49.64
N ALA A 99 -0.68 4.33 49.25
CA ALA A 99 -1.73 4.90 50.09
C ALA A 99 -1.89 4.12 51.40
N THR A 100 -1.85 2.79 51.35
CA THR A 100 -1.95 1.94 52.56
C THR A 100 -0.73 2.10 53.48
N GLN A 101 0.46 2.26 52.91
CA GLN A 101 1.70 2.50 53.67
C GLN A 101 1.77 3.92 54.26
N LEU A 102 1.27 4.93 53.53
CA LEU A 102 1.14 6.31 54.02
C LEU A 102 0.07 6.46 55.10
N VAL A 103 -1.02 5.68 55.04
CA VAL A 103 -2.07 5.60 56.07
C VAL A 103 -1.62 4.74 57.27
N GLY A 104 -0.42 4.16 57.20
CA GLY A 104 0.21 3.41 58.29
C GLY A 104 0.16 4.16 59.62
N SER A 105 -0.70 3.64 60.52
CA SER A 105 -0.90 3.97 61.95
C SER A 105 -1.81 5.14 62.35
N THR A 106 -2.49 5.84 61.44
CA THR A 106 -3.50 6.85 61.86
C THR A 106 -4.89 6.49 61.32
N PRO A 107 -5.89 6.22 62.19
CA PRO A 107 -7.26 6.01 61.75
C PRO A 107 -7.76 7.23 60.96
N LEU A 108 -8.46 7.00 59.84
CA LEU A 108 -9.21 8.06 59.16
C LEU A 108 -10.34 8.53 60.09
N THR A 109 -10.14 9.67 60.76
CA THR A 109 -11.21 10.36 61.47
C THR A 109 -12.17 10.94 60.43
N VAL A 110 -13.27 10.26 60.16
CA VAL A 110 -14.37 10.80 59.35
C VAL A 110 -15.11 11.82 60.20
N THR A 111 -14.65 13.08 60.20
CA THR A 111 -15.45 14.21 60.70
C THR A 111 -16.42 14.62 59.61
N GLY A 112 -17.55 13.93 59.51
CA GLY A 112 -18.51 14.21 58.44
C GLY A 112 -19.85 13.47 58.49
N THR A 113 -20.21 12.87 59.63
CA THR A 113 -21.61 12.48 59.86
C THR A 113 -22.06 13.07 61.19
N SER A 114 -22.75 14.20 61.10
CA SER A 114 -23.70 14.71 62.09
C SER A 114 -24.95 15.11 61.33
#